data_AF-K0J0R8-F1
#
_entry.id   AF-K0J0R8-F1
#
_cell.length_a   1.000
_cell.length_b   1.000
_cell.length_c   1.000
_cell.angle_alpha   90.00
_cell.angle_beta   90.00
_cell.angle_gamma   90.00
#
_symmetry.space_group_name_H-M   'P 1'
#
loop_
_entity.id
_entity.type
_entity.pdbx_description
1 polymer ?
#
loop_
_entity_poly.entity_id
_entity_poly.type
_entity_poly.pdbx_seq_one_letter_code
_entity_poly.pdbx_strand_id
1 'polypeptide(L)'
;MIKNMTKSGLAICVAIITAFVGLILYIITSTTGYLAGSVLDPLPIIFTVVAIILACLLVGVKNKFSSFLIDLSVFATAVLLIASFSLFVLGRISLAADVYFIPVNYPEAEETALNISIVGLASYMISIISMIVVAFSDKIKNA
;
A
#
# COMPACT_ATOMS: atom_id res chain seq x y z
N MET A 1 -25.48 0.38 -3.35
CA MET A 1 -24.56 -0.40 -2.50
C MET A 1 -23.81 0.43 -1.45
N ILE A 2 -23.72 1.77 -1.58
CA ILE A 2 -22.97 2.66 -0.64
C ILE A 2 -23.79 3.15 0.57
N LYS A 3 -25.12 2.97 0.57
CA LYS A 3 -26.02 3.72 1.48
C LYS A 3 -25.95 3.33 2.98
N ASN A 4 -25.26 2.25 3.36
CA ASN A 4 -25.18 1.76 4.75
C ASN A 4 -23.74 1.36 5.19
N MET A 5 -22.69 2.01 4.68
CA MET A 5 -21.32 1.73 5.15
C MET A 5 -20.98 2.56 6.39
N THR A 6 -20.42 1.91 7.41
CA THR A 6 -19.85 2.59 8.59
C THR A 6 -18.64 3.42 8.17
N LYS A 7 -18.29 4.44 8.98
CA LYS A 7 -17.08 5.26 8.75
C LYS A 7 -15.81 4.40 8.65
N SER A 8 -15.72 3.34 9.46
CA SER A 8 -14.60 2.37 9.41
C SER A 8 -14.62 1.55 8.13
N GLY A 9 -15.79 1.06 7.68
CA GLY A 9 -15.91 0.33 6.42
C GLY A 9 -15.46 1.16 5.21
N LEU A 10 -15.78 2.46 5.20
CA LEU A 10 -15.33 3.38 4.15
C LEU A 10 -13.80 3.56 4.18
N ALA A 11 -13.22 3.74 5.36
CA ALA A 11 -11.77 3.85 5.52
C ALA A 11 -11.03 2.59 5.04
N ILE A 12 -11.58 1.39 5.30
CA ILE A 12 -11.01 0.13 4.79
C ILE A 12 -11.08 0.09 3.25
N CYS A 13 -12.18 0.53 2.64
CA CYS A 13 -12.27 0.59 1.18
C CYS A 13 -11.26 1.58 0.58
N VAL A 14 -11.05 2.74 1.21
CA VAL A 14 -9.99 3.68 0.81
C VAL A 14 -8.62 3.01 0.91
N ALA A 15 -8.36 2.28 2.01
CA ALA A 15 -7.11 1.55 2.20
C ALA A 15 -6.86 0.52 1.09
N ILE A 16 -7.89 -0.26 0.73
CA ILE A 16 -7.80 -1.27 -0.34
C ILE A 16 -7.48 -0.61 -1.68
N ILE A 17 -8.22 0.42 -2.07
CA ILE A 17 -8.06 1.08 -3.37
C ILE A 17 -6.66 1.69 -3.48
N THR A 18 -6.21 2.38 -2.44
CA THR A 18 -4.90 3.05 -2.43
C THR A 18 -3.75 2.06 -2.33
N ALA A 19 -3.88 0.96 -1.57
CA ALA A 19 -2.91 -0.14 -1.60
C ALA A 19 -2.80 -0.76 -3.00
N PHE A 20 -3.94 -0.95 -3.67
CA PHE A 20 -3.97 -1.52 -5.02
C PHE A 20 -3.32 -0.59 -6.06
N VAL A 21 -3.58 0.71 -5.98
CA VAL A 21 -2.90 1.72 -6.81
C VAL A 21 -1.39 1.72 -6.54
N GLY A 22 -0.98 1.72 -5.26
CA GLY A 22 0.42 1.61 -4.88
C GLY A 22 1.10 0.36 -5.46
N LEU A 23 0.42 -0.79 -5.40
CA LEU A 23 0.90 -2.06 -5.97
C LEU A 23 1.07 -2.00 -7.50
N ILE A 24 0.07 -1.44 -8.20
CA ILE A 24 0.15 -1.28 -9.66
C ILE A 24 1.35 -0.42 -10.03
N LEU A 25 1.55 0.71 -9.34
CA LEU A 25 2.66 1.61 -9.62
C LEU A 25 4.01 0.98 -9.25
N TYR A 26 4.09 0.17 -8.19
CA TYR A 26 5.28 -0.64 -7.90
C TYR A 26 5.62 -1.59 -9.05
N ILE A 27 4.63 -2.33 -9.56
CA ILE A 27 4.83 -3.30 -10.66
C ILE A 27 5.23 -2.56 -11.95
N ILE A 28 4.52 -1.50 -12.32
CA ILE A 28 4.82 -0.73 -13.53
C ILE A 28 6.24 -0.18 -13.46
N THR A 29 6.59 0.51 -12.36
CA THR A 29 7.93 1.10 -12.23
C THR A 29 9.04 0.06 -12.14
N SER A 30 8.77 -1.15 -11.66
CA SER A 30 9.78 -2.22 -11.53
C SER A 30 9.92 -3.10 -12.77
N THR A 31 8.93 -3.11 -13.68
CA THR A 31 8.93 -3.98 -14.86
C THR A 31 9.01 -3.21 -16.18
N THR A 32 8.94 -1.88 -16.14
CA THR A 32 8.98 -1.03 -17.32
C THR A 32 9.98 0.12 -17.17
N GLY A 33 10.33 0.76 -18.28
CA GLY A 33 11.23 1.91 -18.28
C GLY A 33 12.63 1.56 -17.75
N TYR A 34 13.18 2.44 -16.91
CA TYR A 34 14.56 2.35 -16.43
C TYR A 34 14.87 1.06 -15.66
N LEU A 35 13.93 0.56 -14.85
CA LEU A 35 14.15 -0.62 -14.00
C LEU A 35 13.79 -1.96 -14.67
N ALA A 36 13.36 -1.98 -15.93
CA ALA A 36 12.90 -3.20 -16.60
C ALA A 36 13.95 -4.33 -16.65
N GLY A 37 15.25 -3.99 -16.62
CA GLY A 37 16.36 -4.95 -16.57
C GLY A 37 16.82 -5.31 -15.15
N SER A 38 16.24 -4.72 -14.12
CA SER A 38 16.62 -4.95 -12.73
C SER A 38 15.86 -6.15 -12.12
N VAL A 39 16.45 -6.76 -11.08
CA VAL A 39 15.79 -7.85 -10.36
C VAL A 39 14.64 -7.27 -9.54
N LEU A 40 13.41 -7.66 -9.88
CA LEU A 40 12.22 -7.29 -9.14
C LEU A 40 12.18 -8.01 -7.78
N ASP A 41 11.99 -7.27 -6.69
CA ASP A 41 11.69 -7.85 -5.40
C ASP A 41 10.21 -8.26 -5.35
N PRO A 42 9.88 -9.56 -5.16
CA PRO A 42 8.49 -10.01 -5.10
C PRO A 42 7.81 -9.72 -3.76
N LEU A 43 8.56 -9.39 -2.70
CA LEU A 43 8.00 -9.24 -1.34
C LEU A 43 6.96 -8.12 -1.21
N PRO A 44 7.15 -6.91 -1.77
CA PRO A 44 6.11 -5.87 -1.76
C PRO A 44 4.79 -6.35 -2.38
N ILE A 45 4.86 -7.17 -3.44
CA ILE A 45 3.68 -7.73 -4.10
C ILE A 45 2.97 -8.70 -3.15
N ILE A 46 3.71 -9.66 -2.59
CA ILE A 46 3.16 -10.68 -1.70
C ILE A 46 2.49 -10.02 -0.48
N PHE A 47 3.19 -9.11 0.20
CA PHE A 47 2.66 -8.43 1.37
C PHE A 47 1.43 -7.58 1.05
N THR A 48 1.43 -6.87 -0.07
CA THR A 48 0.29 -6.03 -0.45
C THR A 48 -0.93 -6.87 -0.83
N VAL A 49 -0.74 -7.97 -1.57
CA VAL A 49 -1.83 -8.86 -1.95
C VAL A 49 -2.45 -9.49 -0.70
N VAL A 50 -1.64 -9.99 0.24
CA VAL A 50 -2.14 -10.55 1.51
C VAL A 50 -2.87 -9.46 2.32
N ALA A 51 -2.32 -8.25 2.41
CA ALA A 51 -2.96 -7.13 3.09
C ALA A 51 -4.32 -6.77 2.47
N ILE A 52 -4.43 -6.71 1.15
CA ILE A 52 -5.69 -6.45 0.44
C ILE A 52 -6.72 -7.56 0.73
N ILE A 53 -6.31 -8.83 0.73
CA ILE A 53 -7.21 -9.95 1.05
C ILE A 53 -7.74 -9.81 2.49
N LEU A 54 -6.86 -9.54 3.46
CA LEU A 54 -7.26 -9.32 4.85
C LEU A 54 -8.22 -8.12 4.99
N ALA A 55 -7.93 -7.01 4.31
CA ALA A 55 -8.79 -5.83 4.31
C ALA A 55 -10.17 -6.11 3.68
N CYS A 56 -10.22 -6.86 2.58
CA CYS A 56 -11.48 -7.29 1.97
C CYS A 56 -12.30 -8.17 2.91
N LEU A 57 -11.65 -9.10 3.63
CA LEU A 57 -12.31 -9.92 4.63
C LEU A 57 -12.92 -9.04 5.75
N LEU A 58 -12.21 -8.00 6.20
CA LEU A 58 -12.72 -7.07 7.22
C LEU A 58 -14.00 -6.34 6.79
N VAL A 59 -14.13 -5.96 5.51
CA VAL A 59 -15.36 -5.34 4.97
C VAL A 59 -16.53 -6.33 4.93
N GLY A 60 -16.25 -7.62 4.69
CA GLY A 60 -17.28 -8.66 4.57
C GLY A 60 -17.83 -9.18 5.90
N VAL A 61 -17.25 -8.79 7.04
CA VAL A 61 -17.57 -9.39 8.34
C VAL A 61 -18.61 -8.56 9.08
N LYS A 62 -19.86 -9.06 9.07
CA LYS A 62 -20.99 -8.52 9.85
C LYS A 62 -21.25 -9.35 11.11
N ASN A 63 -20.34 -9.37 12.08
CA ASN A 63 -20.44 -10.13 13.35
C ASN A 63 -20.07 -11.63 13.36
N LYS A 64 -19.38 -12.16 12.33
CA LYS A 64 -18.94 -13.58 12.34
C LYS A 64 -17.62 -13.83 13.09
N PHE A 65 -16.78 -12.81 13.28
CA PHE A 65 -15.49 -12.95 13.96
C PHE A 65 -15.49 -12.33 15.35
N SER A 66 -14.65 -12.89 16.22
CA SER A 66 -14.39 -12.31 17.54
C SER A 66 -13.70 -10.95 17.37
N SER A 67 -13.92 -10.05 18.35
CA SER A 67 -13.27 -8.73 18.35
C SER A 67 -11.75 -8.84 18.23
N PHE A 68 -11.16 -9.83 18.91
CA PHE A 68 -9.72 -10.06 18.86
C PHE A 68 -9.22 -10.37 17.45
N LEU A 69 -9.93 -11.20 16.68
CA LEU A 69 -9.54 -11.53 15.31
C LEU A 69 -9.64 -10.33 14.37
N ILE A 70 -10.64 -9.46 14.58
CA ILE A 70 -10.78 -8.22 13.84
C ILE A 70 -9.58 -7.30 14.13
N ASP A 71 -9.27 -7.08 15.41
CA ASP A 71 -8.17 -6.21 15.84
C ASP A 71 -6.81 -6.74 15.33
N LEU A 72 -6.59 -8.05 15.44
CA LEU A 72 -5.40 -8.72 14.89
C LEU A 72 -5.29 -8.57 13.37
N SER A 73 -6.41 -8.68 12.65
CA SER A 73 -6.42 -8.57 11.18
C SER A 73 -6.13 -7.13 10.72
N VAL A 74 -6.65 -6.13 11.43
CA VAL A 74 -6.33 -4.71 11.17
C VAL A 74 -4.85 -4.46 11.42
N PHE A 75 -4.32 -4.95 12.54
CA PHE A 75 -2.89 -4.83 12.87
C PHE A 75 -2.00 -5.51 11.82
N ALA A 76 -2.30 -6.77 11.48
CA ALA A 76 -1.54 -7.53 10.49
C ALA A 76 -1.56 -6.84 9.11
N THR A 77 -2.72 -6.32 8.69
CA THR A 77 -2.85 -5.56 7.44
C THR A 77 -1.96 -4.33 7.45
N ALA A 78 -1.96 -3.54 8.53
CA ALA A 78 -1.12 -2.36 8.65
C ALA A 78 0.37 -2.71 8.61
N VAL A 79 0.81 -3.75 9.32
CA VAL A 79 2.20 -4.21 9.32
C VAL A 79 2.65 -4.65 7.93
N LEU A 80 1.83 -5.41 7.21
CA LEU A 80 2.13 -5.84 5.84
C LEU A 80 2.24 -4.67 4.86
N LEU A 81 1.36 -3.67 4.98
CA LEU A 81 1.43 -2.46 4.16
C LEU A 81 2.67 -1.62 4.48
N ILE A 82 3.05 -1.49 5.76
CA ILE A 82 4.28 -0.79 6.17
C ILE A 82 5.53 -1.53 5.64
N ALA A 83 5.55 -2.87 5.73
CA ALA A 83 6.65 -3.67 5.21
C ALA A 83 6.78 -3.49 3.68
N SER A 84 5.66 -3.57 2.96
CA SER A 84 5.61 -3.34 1.51
C SER A 84 6.09 -1.93 1.13
N PHE A 85 5.57 -0.91 1.81
CA PHE A 85 6.01 0.48 1.62
C PHE A 85 7.51 0.63 1.86
N SER A 86 8.04 0.07 2.94
CA SER A 86 9.46 0.17 3.30
C SER A 86 10.34 -0.48 2.23
N LEU A 87 9.98 -1.67 1.76
CA LEU A 87 10.71 -2.36 0.69
C LEU A 87 10.64 -1.60 -0.64
N PHE A 88 9.49 -1.00 -0.97
CA PHE A 88 9.36 -0.12 -2.13
C PHE A 88 10.29 1.09 -2.00
N VAL A 89 10.32 1.78 -0.85
CA VAL A 89 11.25 2.90 -0.60
C VAL A 89 12.69 2.45 -0.77
N LEU A 90 13.09 1.34 -0.13
CA LEU A 90 14.45 0.80 -0.21
C LEU A 90 14.86 0.54 -1.66
N GLY A 91 13.96 -0.03 -2.47
CA GLY A 91 14.17 -0.27 -3.90
C GLY A 91 14.22 0.99 -4.78
N ARG A 92 14.07 2.19 -4.20
CA ARG A 92 14.09 3.49 -4.91
C ARG A 92 15.15 4.46 -4.37
N ILE A 93 15.91 4.06 -3.35
CA ILE A 93 16.96 4.92 -2.76
C ILE A 93 18.02 5.30 -3.79
N SER A 94 18.47 4.37 -4.63
CA SER A 94 19.49 4.67 -5.65
C SER A 94 18.99 5.71 -6.65
N LEU A 95 17.74 5.56 -7.13
CA LEU A 95 17.12 6.53 -8.04
C LEU A 95 17.04 7.93 -7.41
N ALA A 96 16.62 7.99 -6.14
CA ALA A 96 16.56 9.26 -5.42
C ALA A 96 17.96 9.85 -5.19
N ALA A 97 18.98 9.01 -4.98
CA ALA A 97 20.36 9.43 -4.86
C ALA A 97 20.84 10.06 -6.17
N ASP A 98 20.62 9.39 -7.29
CA ASP A 98 21.10 9.83 -8.60
C ASP A 98 20.38 11.09 -9.08
N VAL A 99 19.04 11.13 -8.97
CA VAL A 99 18.23 12.28 -9.42
C VAL A 99 18.42 13.52 -8.55
N TYR A 100 18.47 13.39 -7.22
CA TYR A 100 18.52 14.55 -6.31
C TYR A 100 19.93 14.96 -5.87
N PHE A 101 20.90 14.03 -5.84
CA PHE A 101 22.25 14.32 -5.36
C PHE A 101 23.31 14.33 -6.47
N ILE A 102 23.06 13.73 -7.64
CA ILE A 102 23.98 13.74 -8.80
C ILE A 102 23.25 14.20 -10.07
N PRO A 103 22.65 15.40 -10.08
CA PRO A 103 21.63 15.80 -11.06
C PRO A 103 22.13 15.99 -12.51
N VAL A 104 23.43 15.82 -12.78
CA VAL A 104 24.03 16.07 -14.11
C VAL A 104 24.36 14.81 -14.90
N ASN A 105 24.11 13.61 -14.34
CA ASN A 105 24.55 12.35 -14.95
C ASN A 105 23.58 11.18 -14.75
N TYR A 106 22.28 11.40 -14.95
CA TYR A 106 21.26 10.35 -14.97
C TYR A 106 20.40 10.42 -16.25
N PRO A 107 19.89 9.29 -16.77
CA PRO A 107 19.00 9.29 -17.92
C PRO A 107 17.58 9.74 -17.54
N GLU A 108 16.89 10.49 -18.41
CA GLU A 108 15.52 11.02 -18.14
C GLU A 108 14.49 9.95 -17.71
N ALA A 109 14.68 8.71 -18.18
CA ALA A 109 13.85 7.56 -17.79
C ALA A 109 13.94 7.24 -16.29
N GLU A 110 15.05 7.58 -15.64
CA GLU A 110 15.29 7.37 -14.22
C GLU A 110 14.44 8.32 -13.36
N GLU A 111 14.44 9.61 -13.70
CA GLU A 111 13.57 10.60 -13.06
C GLU A 111 12.10 10.27 -13.26
N THR A 112 11.72 9.81 -14.45
CA THR A 112 10.36 9.35 -14.72
C THR A 112 9.97 8.18 -13.81
N ALA A 113 10.87 7.19 -13.65
CA ALA A 113 10.65 6.05 -12.76
C ALA A 113 10.51 6.49 -11.29
N LEU A 114 11.33 7.44 -10.84
CA LEU A 114 11.26 7.99 -9.49
C LEU A 114 9.95 8.76 -9.26
N ASN A 115 9.55 9.63 -10.19
CA ASN A 115 8.32 10.43 -10.09
C ASN A 115 7.07 9.55 -10.00
N ILE A 116 6.97 8.51 -10.82
CA ILE A 116 5.87 7.54 -10.74
C ILE A 116 5.93 6.76 -9.42
N SER A 117 7.14 6.40 -8.96
CA SER A 117 7.32 5.70 -7.68
C SER A 117 6.86 6.55 -6.49
N ILE A 118 7.10 7.87 -6.49
CA ILE A 118 6.61 8.79 -5.46
C ILE A 118 5.08 8.76 -5.36
N VAL A 119 4.37 8.72 -6.49
CA VAL A 119 2.90 8.58 -6.49
C VAL A 119 2.48 7.23 -5.88
N GLY A 120 3.19 6.14 -6.21
CA GLY A 120 2.96 4.83 -5.61
C GLY A 120 3.17 4.82 -4.09
N LEU A 121 4.26 5.42 -3.63
CA LEU A 121 4.60 5.55 -2.21
C LEU A 121 3.56 6.40 -1.46
N ALA A 122 3.12 7.52 -2.04
CA ALA A 122 2.05 8.33 -1.49
C ALA A 122 0.73 7.54 -1.37
N SER A 123 0.43 6.70 -2.36
CA SER A 123 -0.74 5.82 -2.31
C SER A 123 -0.67 4.82 -1.16
N TYR A 124 0.49 4.17 -0.96
CA TYR A 124 0.71 3.29 0.19
C TYR A 124 0.60 4.03 1.53
N MET A 125 1.13 5.25 1.64
CA MET A 125 0.96 6.07 2.84
C MET A 125 -0.50 6.34 3.17
N ILE A 126 -1.33 6.69 2.17
CA ILE A 126 -2.77 6.89 2.38
C ILE A 126 -3.43 5.61 2.86
N SER A 127 -3.02 4.46 2.31
CA SER A 127 -3.53 3.15 2.75
C SER A 127 -3.18 2.85 4.21
N ILE A 128 -1.92 3.07 4.61
CA ILE A 128 -1.44 2.85 5.98
C ILE A 128 -2.19 3.78 6.95
N ILE A 129 -2.31 5.07 6.64
CA ILE A 129 -3.03 6.03 7.47
C ILE A 129 -4.50 5.61 7.61
N SER A 130 -5.13 5.16 6.53
CA SER A 130 -6.52 4.68 6.55
C SER A 130 -6.67 3.47 7.48
N MET A 131 -5.73 2.52 7.46
CA MET A 131 -5.75 1.37 8.38
C MET A 131 -5.49 1.77 9.84
N ILE A 132 -4.65 2.77 10.09
CA ILE A 132 -4.45 3.33 11.43
C ILE A 132 -5.75 3.96 11.95
N VAL A 133 -6.45 4.74 11.11
CA VAL A 133 -7.75 5.30 11.47
C VAL A 133 -8.75 4.20 11.83
N VAL A 134 -8.76 3.09 11.08
CA VAL A 134 -9.62 1.94 11.38
C VAL A 134 -9.28 1.31 12.74
N ALA A 135 -8.00 1.19 13.08
CA ALA A 135 -7.55 0.62 14.35
C ALA A 135 -8.03 1.43 15.57
N PHE A 136 -8.22 2.75 15.42
CA PHE A 136 -8.70 3.64 16.48
C PHE A 136 -10.17 4.06 16.35
N SER A 137 -10.88 3.60 15.31
CA SER A 137 -12.30 3.87 15.15
C SER A 137 -13.14 2.98 16.06
N ASP A 138 -14.35 3.43 16.42
CA ASP A 138 -15.33 2.57 17.09
C ASP A 138 -15.41 1.22 16.38
N LYS A 139 -15.44 0.13 17.17
CA LYS A 139 -15.35 -1.24 16.68
C LYS A 139 -16.22 -1.42 15.44
N ILE A 140 -15.74 -2.23 14.48
CA ILE A 140 -16.51 -2.77 13.35
C ILE A 140 -17.63 -3.70 13.88
N LYS A 141 -18.44 -3.24 14.83
CA LYS A 141 -19.43 -3.98 15.60
C LYS A 141 -20.87 -3.64 15.21
N ASN A 142 -21.08 -2.64 14.35
CA ASN A 142 -22.41 -2.25 13.91
C ASN A 142 -22.50 -2.22 12.37
N ALA A 143 -22.32 -3.36 11.73
CA ALA A 143 -22.67 -3.58 10.33
C ALA A 143 -23.58 -4.81 10.18
#